data_AF-A0A914M761-F1
#
_entry.id   AF-A0A914M761-F1
#
_cell.length_a   1.000
_cell.length_b   1.000
_cell.length_c   1.000
_cell.angle_alpha   90.00
_cell.angle_beta   90.00
_cell.angle_gamma   90.00
#
_symmetry.space_group_name_H-M   'P 1'
#
loop_
_entity.id
_entity.type
_entity.pdbx_description
1 polymer ?
#
loop_
_entity_poly.entity_id
_entity_poly.type
_entity_poly.pdbx_seq_one_letter_code
_entity_poly.pdbx_strand_id
1 'polypeptide(L)'
;MSAKKVRKITYRILMEQAMQIGSLPPMPKEWSSSPGWTVYEKNIKGQNIQKQVPFPKENLLFFDVEVCMTDGKLPTMAVALSPNKWYSWCSNRLSNAQVDLPEFVTLDHLIPLEDENNLGNFKSLVIGHNVAFDRQFIREQYLARESAMKFWCTMSMHIACSGMADHQRRLYEKSKLNSYDYMSNFYLEDEDGVPVFTKQFQAIVDEWKSKTCKNSLEAVFNHYCSSPTQIKLEKEWQGFFRKNSIEDIRDNIQQLFLYCAEDVRATFEVYQKLYPKFCKRFPHPLTFCGMMEMANVYLPINSNWRHFYDKCEKLSSSSMNEITRKVIQIARDVIEEMDQTIENKEREENKVNESEEMPEILKKYHLDPWLFVSNWSRPNKRPQWPVWYWGLFQKLLHANTPLEELEADSVKLMCRELPRLFGLCYGPYPLMFVTDLGWGYIVPKKNFVSSSLPETQLIKIADESVHMPIRSIYKQIISNKKSLNQLISEPLKSAVLHFGDFFSFYRLPHPVCF
;
A
#
# COMPACT_ATOMS: atom_id res chain seq x y z
N MET A 1 -37.44 33.45 22.17
CA MET A 1 -37.26 32.45 23.25
C MET A 1 -36.04 32.84 24.07
N SER A 2 -36.20 32.91 25.39
CA SER A 2 -35.25 33.48 26.36
C SER A 2 -33.86 32.79 26.36
N ALA A 3 -32.82 33.61 26.47
CA ALA A 3 -31.39 33.27 26.57
C ALA A 3 -31.01 32.31 27.72
N LYS A 4 -31.94 31.93 28.61
CA LYS A 4 -31.74 30.94 29.68
C LYS A 4 -31.99 29.49 29.26
N LYS A 5 -32.32 29.21 27.99
CA LYS A 5 -32.53 27.85 27.45
C LYS A 5 -31.34 27.25 26.70
N VAL A 6 -30.18 27.92 26.67
CA VAL A 6 -28.91 27.29 26.27
C VAL A 6 -28.46 26.37 27.40
N ARG A 7 -29.21 25.28 27.63
CA ARG A 7 -28.73 24.14 28.42
C ARG A 7 -27.38 23.75 27.83
N LYS A 8 -26.36 23.50 28.66
CA LYS A 8 -25.05 22.94 28.28
C LYS A 8 -25.26 21.83 27.23
N ILE A 9 -25.10 22.16 25.95
CA ILE A 9 -25.15 21.16 24.88
C ILE A 9 -23.96 20.23 25.15
N THR A 10 -24.24 18.94 25.29
CA THR A 10 -23.20 17.90 25.30
C THR A 10 -23.12 17.34 23.88
N TYR A 11 -21.94 16.90 23.44
CA TYR A 11 -21.81 16.28 22.11
C TYR A 11 -22.71 15.06 21.95
N ARG A 12 -23.03 14.37 23.04
CA ARG A 12 -24.04 13.31 23.08
C ARG A 12 -25.42 13.76 22.61
N ILE A 13 -25.86 14.98 22.96
CA ILE A 13 -27.13 15.53 22.47
C ILE A 13 -27.06 15.73 20.94
N LEU A 14 -25.94 16.22 20.40
CA LEU A 14 -25.78 16.37 18.94
C LEU A 14 -25.79 15.02 18.23
N MET A 15 -25.17 14.00 18.82
CA MET A 15 -25.18 12.63 18.30
C MET A 15 -26.58 12.00 18.30
N GLU A 16 -27.33 12.19 19.39
CA GLU A 16 -28.72 11.73 19.52
C GLU A 16 -29.63 12.49 18.55
N GLN A 17 -29.44 13.81 18.39
CA GLN A 17 -30.14 14.63 17.41
C GLN A 17 -29.89 14.14 15.98
N ALA A 18 -28.63 13.85 15.62
CA ALA A 18 -28.27 13.33 14.32
C ALA A 18 -29.00 12.02 13.98
N MET A 19 -29.18 11.14 14.98
CA MET A 19 -29.95 9.90 14.83
C MET A 19 -31.46 10.18 14.65
N GLN A 20 -31.99 11.20 15.33
CA GLN A 20 -33.42 11.53 15.38
C GLN A 20 -33.94 12.36 14.20
N ILE A 21 -33.08 12.78 13.26
CA ILE A 21 -33.50 13.54 12.08
C ILE A 21 -34.51 12.70 11.26
N GLY A 22 -35.77 13.14 11.22
CA GLY A 22 -36.85 12.39 10.59
C GLY A 22 -36.92 12.57 9.07
N SER A 23 -36.54 13.74 8.57
CA SER A 23 -36.52 14.05 7.14
C SER A 23 -35.37 14.99 6.81
N LEU A 24 -34.76 14.79 5.65
CA LEU A 24 -33.72 15.66 5.13
C LEU A 24 -34.32 16.79 4.30
N PRO A 25 -33.65 17.96 4.22
CA PRO A 25 -33.99 18.97 3.24
C PRO A 25 -33.88 18.39 1.81
N PRO A 26 -34.74 18.82 0.87
CA PRO A 26 -34.66 18.36 -0.51
C PRO A 26 -33.32 18.74 -1.12
N MET A 27 -32.70 17.80 -1.82
CA MET A 27 -31.43 18.01 -2.49
C MET A 27 -31.55 19.13 -3.55
N PRO A 28 -30.55 20.02 -3.66
CA PRO A 28 -30.49 21.01 -4.73
C PRO A 28 -30.52 20.34 -6.11
N LYS A 29 -31.22 20.97 -7.07
CA LYS A 29 -31.23 20.52 -8.47
C LYS A 29 -30.04 21.05 -9.28
N GLU A 30 -29.46 22.15 -8.81
CA GLU A 30 -28.35 22.84 -9.44
C GLU A 30 -27.42 23.33 -8.33
N TRP A 31 -26.14 23.05 -8.49
CA TRP A 31 -25.08 23.38 -7.55
C TRP A 31 -24.26 24.57 -8.07
N SER A 32 -23.92 25.50 -7.19
CA SER A 32 -23.10 26.66 -7.50
C SER A 32 -21.63 26.28 -7.67
N SER A 33 -21.02 26.78 -8.74
CA SER A 33 -19.58 26.71 -9.00
C SER A 33 -18.81 27.91 -8.43
N SER A 34 -19.48 28.78 -7.66
CA SER A 34 -18.84 29.98 -7.09
C SER A 34 -17.83 29.60 -6.00
N PRO A 35 -16.66 30.26 -5.92
CA PRO A 35 -15.66 30.00 -4.89
C PRO A 35 -16.24 30.17 -3.47
N GLY A 36 -15.86 29.28 -2.55
CA GLY A 36 -16.31 29.31 -1.16
C GLY A 36 -17.64 28.58 -0.94
N TRP A 37 -18.27 28.87 0.20
CA TRP A 37 -19.48 28.17 0.63
C TRP A 37 -20.76 28.77 0.05
N THR A 38 -21.59 27.92 -0.55
CA THR A 38 -22.96 28.23 -0.93
C THR A 38 -23.93 27.46 -0.04
N VAL A 39 -24.92 28.15 0.54
CA VAL A 39 -26.06 27.51 1.22
C VAL A 39 -27.26 27.39 0.29
N TYR A 40 -27.96 26.26 0.37
CA TYR A 40 -29.19 25.98 -0.35
C TYR A 40 -30.34 25.83 0.65
N GLU A 41 -31.28 26.76 0.59
CA GLU A 41 -32.43 26.79 1.50
C GLU A 41 -33.71 27.21 0.77
N LYS A 42 -34.86 26.96 1.40
CA LYS A 42 -36.14 27.50 0.92
C LYS A 42 -36.45 28.82 1.63
N ASN A 43 -36.90 29.80 0.87
CA ASN A 43 -37.40 31.05 1.43
C ASN A 43 -38.78 30.88 2.08
N ILE A 44 -39.29 31.96 2.69
CA ILE A 44 -40.61 31.99 3.33
C ILE A 44 -41.74 31.63 2.35
N LYS A 45 -41.53 31.85 1.05
CA LYS A 45 -42.46 31.51 -0.05
C LYS A 45 -42.24 30.10 -0.61
N GLY A 46 -41.35 29.30 -0.03
CA GLY A 46 -41.03 27.93 -0.47
C GLY A 46 -40.12 27.83 -1.71
N GLN A 47 -39.58 28.93 -2.22
CA GLN A 47 -38.68 28.95 -3.38
C GLN A 47 -37.24 28.65 -2.95
N ASN A 48 -36.51 27.90 -3.77
CA ASN A 48 -35.10 27.61 -3.54
C ASN A 48 -34.27 28.89 -3.68
N ILE A 49 -33.43 29.15 -2.69
CA ILE A 49 -32.44 30.24 -2.66
C ILE A 49 -31.05 29.64 -2.52
N GLN A 50 -30.11 30.21 -3.27
CA GLN A 50 -28.68 29.98 -3.12
C GLN A 50 -28.04 31.26 -2.58
N LYS A 51 -27.17 31.15 -1.57
CA LYS A 51 -26.49 32.31 -0.99
C LYS A 51 -25.06 31.97 -0.61
N GLN A 52 -24.12 32.87 -0.93
CA GLN A 52 -22.75 32.78 -0.43
C GLN A 52 -22.69 33.05 1.08
N VAL A 53 -22.00 32.18 1.79
CA VAL A 53 -21.75 32.29 3.23
C VAL A 53 -20.25 32.07 3.50
N PRO A 54 -19.69 32.61 4.58
CA PRO A 54 -18.28 32.37 4.89
C PRO A 54 -18.03 30.96 5.42
N PHE A 55 -19.02 30.35 6.10
CA PHE A 55 -18.99 28.99 6.65
C PHE A 55 -20.44 28.54 7.01
N PRO A 56 -20.71 27.23 7.15
CA PRO A 56 -22.02 26.73 7.61
C PRO A 56 -22.33 27.14 9.06
N LYS A 57 -23.56 27.58 9.34
CA LYS A 57 -23.91 28.10 10.69
C LYS A 57 -24.43 27.05 11.67
N GLU A 58 -24.80 25.88 11.18
CA GLU A 58 -25.33 24.79 11.99
C GLU A 58 -24.21 24.06 12.74
N ASN A 59 -24.55 23.57 13.93
CA ASN A 59 -23.66 22.86 14.83
C ASN A 59 -23.64 21.34 14.61
N LEU A 60 -24.38 20.84 13.63
CA LEU A 60 -24.40 19.43 13.26
C LEU A 60 -24.35 19.34 11.74
N LEU A 61 -23.31 18.71 11.22
CA LEU A 61 -23.07 18.57 9.79
C LEU A 61 -22.70 17.12 9.47
N PHE A 62 -23.25 16.60 8.38
CA PHE A 62 -22.67 15.48 7.64
C PHE A 62 -21.81 16.06 6.52
N PHE A 63 -20.61 15.53 6.31
CA PHE A 63 -19.59 16.22 5.52
C PHE A 63 -18.68 15.26 4.77
N ASP A 64 -18.29 15.67 3.55
CA ASP A 64 -17.42 14.93 2.64
C ASP A 64 -16.64 15.90 1.73
N VAL A 65 -15.39 15.55 1.41
CA VAL A 65 -14.46 16.36 0.59
C VAL A 65 -13.86 15.54 -0.54
N GLU A 66 -13.81 16.14 -1.72
CA GLU A 66 -13.15 15.54 -2.89
C GLU A 66 -11.91 16.34 -3.33
N VAL A 67 -10.92 15.60 -3.85
CA VAL A 67 -9.59 16.09 -4.23
C VAL A 67 -9.22 15.61 -5.63
N CYS A 68 -8.95 16.56 -6.53
CA CYS A 68 -8.35 16.29 -7.83
C CYS A 68 -6.88 15.89 -7.66
N MET A 69 -6.58 14.59 -7.73
CA MET A 69 -5.23 14.07 -7.47
C MET A 69 -4.21 14.44 -8.54
N THR A 70 -4.68 14.81 -9.74
CA THR A 70 -3.84 15.27 -10.86
C THR A 70 -3.49 16.75 -10.73
N ASP A 71 -4.28 17.54 -10.00
CA ASP A 71 -4.08 18.98 -9.72
C ASP A 71 -3.56 19.22 -8.29
N GLY A 72 -2.93 18.21 -7.66
CA GLY A 72 -2.27 18.33 -6.36
C GLY A 72 -3.04 17.71 -5.20
N LYS A 73 -2.84 18.27 -3.99
CA LYS A 73 -3.36 17.72 -2.72
C LYS A 73 -4.28 18.68 -1.96
N LEU A 74 -4.73 19.75 -2.60
CA LEU A 74 -5.65 20.72 -2.00
C LEU A 74 -7.11 20.27 -2.17
N PRO A 75 -8.02 20.67 -1.25
CA PRO A 75 -9.43 20.34 -1.39
C PRO A 75 -9.98 20.98 -2.67
N THR A 76 -10.69 20.21 -3.48
CA THR A 76 -11.25 20.66 -4.76
C THR A 76 -12.68 21.15 -4.59
N MET A 77 -13.52 20.32 -3.96
CA MET A 77 -14.90 20.64 -3.61
C MET A 77 -15.32 19.89 -2.34
N ALA A 78 -16.38 20.34 -1.69
CA ALA A 78 -16.96 19.65 -0.55
C ALA A 78 -18.48 19.83 -0.48
N VAL A 79 -19.17 18.89 0.16
CA VAL A 79 -20.60 18.97 0.43
C VAL A 79 -20.85 18.82 1.91
N ALA A 80 -21.76 19.63 2.45
CA ALA A 80 -22.25 19.45 3.82
C ALA A 80 -23.78 19.41 3.86
N LEU A 81 -24.29 18.63 4.80
CA LEU A 81 -25.72 18.48 5.08
C LEU A 81 -25.98 18.74 6.55
N SER A 82 -26.78 19.75 6.84
CA SER A 82 -27.34 19.99 8.17
C SER A 82 -28.75 19.41 8.27
N PRO A 83 -29.39 19.40 9.45
CA PRO A 83 -30.79 18.98 9.57
C PRO A 83 -31.77 19.75 8.67
N ASN A 84 -31.41 20.94 8.22
CA ASN A 84 -32.32 21.84 7.51
C ASN A 84 -31.79 22.36 6.16
N LYS A 85 -30.49 22.23 5.86
CA LYS A 85 -29.88 22.86 4.69
C LYS A 85 -28.79 21.99 4.06
N TRP A 86 -28.64 22.15 2.75
CA TRP A 86 -27.49 21.68 2.01
C TRP A 86 -26.48 22.80 1.84
N TYR A 87 -25.22 22.42 1.71
CA TYR A 87 -24.10 23.31 1.47
C TYR A 87 -23.16 22.69 0.44
N SER A 88 -22.57 23.54 -0.41
CA SER A 88 -21.45 23.15 -1.26
C SER A 88 -20.32 24.15 -1.11
N TRP A 89 -19.09 23.66 -1.17
CA TRP A 89 -17.88 24.47 -1.19
C TRP A 89 -17.10 24.20 -2.47
N CYS A 90 -16.70 25.26 -3.16
CA CYS A 90 -15.77 25.19 -4.29
C CYS A 90 -14.44 25.84 -3.94
N SER A 91 -13.33 25.20 -4.28
CA SER A 91 -12.03 25.85 -4.23
C SER A 91 -11.95 26.97 -5.27
N ASN A 92 -11.15 28.00 -4.99
CA ASN A 92 -10.89 29.07 -5.96
C ASN A 92 -10.25 28.52 -7.25
N ARG A 93 -9.39 27.50 -7.12
CA ARG A 93 -8.74 26.80 -8.23
C ARG A 93 -9.73 26.06 -9.14
N LEU A 94 -10.76 25.42 -8.57
CA LEU A 94 -11.83 24.82 -9.35
C LEU A 94 -12.64 25.87 -10.11
N SER A 95 -13.03 26.95 -9.43
CA SER A 95 -13.85 28.02 -10.00
C SER A 95 -13.11 28.92 -11.01
N ASN A 96 -11.79 29.02 -10.90
CA ASN A 96 -10.95 29.90 -11.71
C ASN A 96 -9.71 29.16 -12.25
N ALA A 97 -9.69 28.94 -13.57
CA ALA A 97 -8.59 28.27 -14.27
C ALA A 97 -7.25 29.03 -14.25
N GLN A 98 -7.26 30.33 -13.95
CA GLN A 98 -6.06 31.19 -13.93
C GLN A 98 -5.35 31.20 -12.56
N VAL A 99 -5.88 30.50 -11.56
CA VAL A 99 -5.24 30.38 -10.26
C VAL A 99 -4.21 29.25 -10.35
N ASP A 100 -2.94 29.57 -10.16
CA ASP A 100 -1.88 28.55 -10.11
C ASP A 100 -1.91 27.77 -8.79
N LEU A 101 -1.35 26.56 -8.82
CA LEU A 101 -1.14 25.79 -7.59
C LEU A 101 -0.10 26.49 -6.73
N PRO A 102 -0.38 26.69 -5.43
CA PRO A 102 0.56 27.36 -4.55
C PRO A 102 1.75 26.44 -4.27
N GLU A 103 2.94 27.01 -4.21
CA GLU A 103 4.15 26.30 -3.77
C GLU A 103 3.98 25.80 -2.32
N PHE A 104 3.31 26.60 -1.49
CA PHE A 104 3.04 26.30 -0.08
C PHE A 104 1.56 26.45 0.28
N VAL A 105 1.05 25.45 1.00
CA VAL A 105 -0.33 25.47 1.51
C VAL A 105 -0.44 26.41 2.72
N THR A 106 -1.37 27.36 2.65
CA THR A 106 -1.75 28.26 3.74
C THR A 106 -3.20 27.97 4.18
N LEU A 107 -3.63 28.59 5.28
CA LEU A 107 -4.99 28.43 5.81
C LEU A 107 -6.08 28.91 4.83
N ASP A 108 -5.75 29.85 3.93
CA ASP A 108 -6.69 30.38 2.92
C ASP A 108 -7.05 29.36 1.83
N HIS A 109 -6.24 28.29 1.68
CA HIS A 109 -6.52 27.19 0.77
C HIS A 109 -7.40 26.09 1.40
N LEU A 110 -7.71 26.20 2.69
CA LEU A 110 -8.47 25.19 3.45
C LEU A 110 -9.94 25.61 3.59
N ILE A 111 -10.78 24.62 3.92
CA ILE A 111 -12.23 24.77 4.04
C ILE A 111 -12.56 25.35 5.42
N PRO A 112 -13.19 26.54 5.51
CA PRO A 112 -13.61 27.10 6.79
C PRO A 112 -14.92 26.47 7.24
N LEU A 113 -14.98 25.96 8.48
CA LEU A 113 -16.23 25.46 9.06
C LEU A 113 -16.72 26.26 10.28
N GLU A 114 -15.90 27.16 10.83
CA GLU A 114 -16.30 28.05 11.93
C GLU A 114 -15.85 29.50 11.70
N ASP A 115 -16.34 30.38 12.58
CA ASP A 115 -15.83 31.74 12.70
C ASP A 115 -14.61 31.78 13.62
N GLU A 116 -13.46 32.21 13.09
CA GLU A 116 -12.22 32.35 13.85
C GLU A 116 -12.38 33.26 15.07
N ASN A 117 -13.24 34.28 14.98
CA ASN A 117 -13.49 35.22 16.09
C ASN A 117 -14.23 34.58 17.26
N ASN A 118 -14.95 33.48 17.00
CA ASN A 118 -15.81 32.80 17.96
C ASN A 118 -15.38 31.35 18.24
N LEU A 119 -14.13 31.00 17.92
CA LEU A 119 -13.57 29.65 18.14
C LEU A 119 -13.76 29.19 19.58
N GLY A 120 -14.30 27.98 19.73
CA GLY A 120 -14.54 27.36 21.03
C GLY A 120 -15.82 27.83 21.75
N ASN A 121 -16.50 28.87 21.26
CA ASN A 121 -17.73 29.38 21.90
C ASN A 121 -18.92 28.43 21.69
N PHE A 122 -18.94 27.72 20.56
CA PHE A 122 -20.05 26.85 20.17
C PHE A 122 -19.56 25.44 19.92
N LYS A 123 -20.20 24.45 20.55
CA LYS A 123 -19.93 23.04 20.28
C LYS A 123 -20.58 22.63 18.97
N SER A 124 -19.79 22.11 18.06
CA SER A 124 -20.22 21.60 16.76
C SER A 124 -19.78 20.13 16.58
N LEU A 125 -20.55 19.37 15.81
CA LEU A 125 -20.29 17.97 15.51
C LEU A 125 -20.31 17.78 13.99
N VAL A 126 -19.19 17.31 13.45
CA VAL A 126 -19.06 16.95 12.02
C VAL A 126 -19.00 15.44 11.91
N ILE A 127 -19.90 14.85 11.13
CA ILE A 127 -20.01 13.41 10.93
C ILE A 127 -19.61 13.09 9.49
N GLY A 128 -18.65 12.20 9.31
CA GLY A 128 -18.19 11.78 7.99
C GLY A 128 -17.93 10.28 7.92
N HIS A 129 -17.70 9.77 6.72
CA HIS A 129 -17.22 8.41 6.51
C HIS A 129 -15.72 8.47 6.22
N ASN A 130 -14.89 7.84 7.07
CA ASN A 130 -13.44 8.07 7.04
C ASN A 130 -13.05 9.55 7.25
N VAL A 131 -13.78 10.23 8.15
CA VAL A 131 -13.74 11.69 8.37
C VAL A 131 -12.35 12.28 8.66
N ALA A 132 -11.37 11.46 9.05
CA ALA A 132 -9.99 11.93 9.24
C ALA A 132 -9.36 12.43 7.93
N PHE A 133 -9.77 11.86 6.79
CA PHE A 133 -9.37 12.34 5.47
C PHE A 133 -9.94 13.74 5.20
N ASP A 134 -11.24 13.95 5.47
CA ASP A 134 -11.90 15.24 5.26
C ASP A 134 -11.40 16.31 6.23
N ARG A 135 -11.18 15.90 7.49
CA ARG A 135 -10.70 16.74 8.59
C ARG A 135 -9.40 17.47 8.25
N GLN A 136 -8.50 16.86 7.49
CA GLN A 136 -7.23 17.49 7.10
C GLN A 136 -7.41 18.70 6.18
N PHE A 137 -8.60 18.87 5.59
CA PHE A 137 -8.91 20.02 4.75
C PHE A 137 -9.64 21.13 5.50
N ILE A 138 -9.93 20.94 6.79
CA ILE A 138 -10.64 21.92 7.62
C ILE A 138 -9.65 22.90 8.22
N ARG A 139 -9.84 24.18 7.92
CA ARG A 139 -8.95 25.28 8.31
C ARG A 139 -8.72 25.32 9.82
N GLU A 140 -9.78 25.20 10.61
CA GLU A 140 -9.74 25.36 12.06
C GLU A 140 -8.90 24.27 12.77
N GLN A 141 -8.62 23.15 12.09
CA GLN A 141 -7.81 22.05 12.65
C GLN A 141 -6.31 22.35 12.70
N TYR A 142 -5.88 23.43 12.05
CA TYR A 142 -4.49 23.87 12.02
C TYR A 142 -4.24 25.11 12.89
N LEU A 143 -5.29 25.68 13.49
CA LEU A 143 -5.18 26.83 14.37
C LEU A 143 -4.59 26.42 15.72
N ALA A 144 -3.77 27.30 16.31
CA ALA A 144 -3.20 27.07 17.64
C ALA A 144 -4.24 27.13 18.76
N ARG A 145 -5.32 27.90 18.56
CA ARG A 145 -6.46 27.98 19.47
C ARG A 145 -7.40 26.81 19.20
N GLU A 146 -7.73 26.05 20.24
CA GLU A 146 -8.62 24.90 20.13
C GLU A 146 -10.05 25.32 19.71
N SER A 147 -10.60 24.60 18.72
CA SER A 147 -12.00 24.67 18.33
C SER A 147 -12.85 23.73 19.21
N ALA A 148 -14.12 24.10 19.45
CA ALA A 148 -15.10 23.21 20.07
C ALA A 148 -15.83 22.31 19.05
N MET A 149 -15.34 22.27 17.82
CA MET A 149 -15.70 21.27 16.82
C MET A 149 -15.13 19.91 17.19
N LYS A 150 -15.96 18.88 17.07
CA LYS A 150 -15.52 17.50 17.17
C LYS A 150 -15.99 16.71 15.96
N PHE A 151 -15.21 15.70 15.58
CA PHE A 151 -15.54 14.81 14.47
C PHE A 151 -16.05 13.45 14.95
N TRP A 152 -16.91 12.83 14.14
CA TRP A 152 -17.38 11.47 14.35
C TRP A 152 -17.34 10.67 13.05
N CYS A 153 -16.80 9.45 13.10
CA CYS A 153 -16.52 8.64 11.93
C CYS A 153 -17.45 7.42 11.85
N THR A 154 -18.28 7.35 10.81
CA THR A 154 -19.15 6.18 10.58
C THR A 154 -18.35 4.91 10.25
N MET A 155 -17.22 5.04 9.56
CA MET A 155 -16.31 3.91 9.29
C MET A 155 -15.73 3.34 10.60
N SER A 156 -15.23 4.19 11.51
CA SER A 156 -14.71 3.74 12.81
C SER A 156 -15.80 3.10 13.67
N MET A 157 -17.00 3.65 13.64
CA MET A 157 -18.18 3.06 14.29
C MET A 157 -18.50 1.67 13.73
N HIS A 158 -18.40 1.50 12.41
CA HIS A 158 -18.60 0.20 11.76
C HIS A 158 -17.51 -0.80 12.15
N ILE A 159 -16.24 -0.41 12.10
CA ILE A 159 -15.11 -1.26 12.48
C ILE A 159 -15.27 -1.76 13.93
N ALA A 160 -15.70 -0.89 14.85
CA ALA A 160 -15.94 -1.27 16.24
C ALA A 160 -17.09 -2.29 16.39
N CYS A 161 -18.13 -2.21 15.55
CA CYS A 161 -19.30 -3.08 15.65
C CYS A 161 -19.17 -4.39 14.85
N SER A 162 -18.62 -4.33 13.65
CA SER A 162 -18.66 -5.36 12.61
C SER A 162 -17.38 -5.39 11.76
N GLY A 163 -16.25 -4.91 12.29
CA GLY A 163 -14.96 -4.95 11.59
C GLY A 163 -14.37 -6.36 11.47
N MET A 164 -13.34 -6.50 10.63
CA MET A 164 -12.58 -7.73 10.42
C MET A 164 -11.11 -7.53 10.74
N ALA A 165 -10.46 -8.58 11.27
CA ALA A 165 -9.01 -8.67 11.34
C ALA A 165 -8.38 -8.96 9.95
N ASP A 166 -7.08 -8.76 9.79
CA ASP A 166 -6.40 -8.89 8.49
C ASP A 166 -6.49 -10.31 7.89
N HIS A 167 -6.37 -11.35 8.71
CA HIS A 167 -6.55 -12.74 8.26
C HIS A 167 -8.02 -13.03 7.87
N GLN A 168 -8.98 -12.43 8.58
CA GLN A 168 -10.40 -12.52 8.26
C GLN A 168 -10.73 -11.81 6.94
N ARG A 169 -10.11 -10.66 6.64
CA ARG A 169 -10.32 -9.97 5.37
C ARG A 169 -9.92 -10.85 4.17
N ARG A 170 -8.79 -11.57 4.27
CA ARG A 170 -8.36 -12.55 3.27
C ARG A 170 -9.39 -13.68 3.10
N LEU A 171 -9.93 -14.19 4.21
CA LEU A 171 -10.99 -15.20 4.19
C LEU A 171 -12.29 -14.67 3.57
N TYR A 172 -12.66 -13.41 3.85
CA TYR A 172 -13.84 -12.76 3.32
C TYR A 172 -13.81 -12.66 1.79
N GLU A 173 -12.64 -12.36 1.23
CA GLU A 173 -12.44 -12.19 -0.22
C GLU A 173 -12.43 -13.49 -1.02
N LYS A 174 -12.19 -14.64 -0.38
CA LYS A 174 -12.24 -15.94 -1.05
C LYS A 174 -13.69 -16.35 -1.31
N SER A 175 -14.00 -16.65 -2.57
CA SER A 175 -15.33 -17.11 -3.00
C SER A 175 -15.60 -18.57 -2.64
N LYS A 176 -14.56 -19.41 -2.52
CA LYS A 176 -14.62 -20.80 -2.07
C LYS A 176 -13.43 -21.13 -1.17
N LEU A 177 -13.66 -21.90 -0.12
CA LEU A 177 -12.60 -22.46 0.72
C LEU A 177 -12.06 -23.73 0.07
N ASN A 178 -10.77 -23.74 -0.27
CA ASN A 178 -10.11 -24.95 -0.75
C ASN A 178 -9.56 -25.75 0.45
N SER A 179 -9.73 -27.08 0.41
CA SER A 179 -9.31 -28.00 1.48
C SER A 179 -7.83 -27.89 1.85
N TYR A 180 -6.98 -27.53 0.87
CA TYR A 180 -5.53 -27.40 1.04
C TYR A 180 -5.07 -26.20 1.89
N ASP A 181 -5.89 -25.15 2.04
CA ASP A 181 -5.41 -23.90 2.64
C ASP A 181 -5.38 -23.91 4.18
N TYR A 182 -6.12 -24.82 4.85
CA TYR A 182 -6.26 -24.73 6.32
C TYR A 182 -6.22 -26.06 7.10
N MET A 183 -6.45 -27.24 6.52
CA MET A 183 -6.37 -28.52 7.26
C MET A 183 -6.28 -29.71 6.30
N SER A 184 -5.11 -30.36 6.19
CA SER A 184 -4.89 -31.43 5.20
C SER A 184 -5.08 -32.87 5.71
N ASN A 185 -5.45 -33.14 6.97
CA ASN A 185 -5.18 -34.46 7.54
C ASN A 185 -6.36 -35.32 8.04
N PHE A 186 -7.64 -34.92 7.95
CA PHE A 186 -8.74 -35.77 8.44
C PHE A 186 -10.11 -35.47 7.79
N TYR A 187 -10.46 -36.00 6.61
CA TYR A 187 -11.85 -35.89 6.13
C TYR A 187 -12.39 -37.12 5.39
N LEU A 188 -13.69 -37.35 5.59
CA LEU A 188 -14.58 -38.15 4.74
C LEU A 188 -15.15 -37.25 3.62
N GLU A 189 -15.27 -37.78 2.41
CA GLU A 189 -15.82 -37.10 1.22
C GLU A 189 -17.32 -37.41 1.05
N ASP A 190 -18.09 -36.48 0.47
CA ASP A 190 -19.47 -36.72 0.04
C ASP A 190 -19.54 -37.26 -1.41
N GLU A 191 -20.76 -37.47 -1.91
CA GLU A 191 -21.01 -38.03 -3.26
C GLU A 191 -20.42 -37.17 -4.39
N ASP A 192 -20.16 -35.88 -4.13
CA ASP A 192 -19.57 -34.93 -5.07
C ASP A 192 -18.04 -34.78 -4.90
N GLY A 193 -17.42 -35.58 -4.03
CA GLY A 193 -15.97 -35.56 -3.76
C GLY A 193 -15.52 -34.35 -2.93
N VAL A 194 -16.43 -33.66 -2.25
CA VAL A 194 -16.10 -32.53 -1.37
C VAL A 194 -15.95 -33.03 0.07
N PRO A 195 -14.86 -32.68 0.80
CA PRO A 195 -14.73 -33.09 2.18
C PRO A 195 -15.85 -32.51 3.06
N VAL A 196 -16.60 -33.35 3.79
CA VAL A 196 -17.82 -32.98 4.54
C VAL A 196 -17.61 -31.81 5.50
N PHE A 197 -16.45 -31.76 6.16
CA PHE A 197 -16.09 -30.66 7.06
C PHE A 197 -15.95 -29.32 6.33
N THR A 198 -15.51 -29.32 5.07
CA THR A 198 -15.36 -28.10 4.26
C THR A 198 -16.72 -27.43 4.05
N LYS A 199 -17.80 -28.20 3.89
CA LYS A 199 -19.17 -27.66 3.72
C LYS A 199 -19.71 -27.03 5.00
N GLN A 200 -19.52 -27.68 6.15
CA GLN A 200 -19.90 -27.12 7.44
C GLN A 200 -19.10 -25.85 7.75
N PHE A 201 -17.80 -25.87 7.48
CA PHE A 201 -16.94 -24.70 7.66
C PHE A 201 -17.32 -23.57 6.70
N GLN A 202 -17.65 -23.86 5.44
CA GLN A 202 -18.15 -22.89 4.48
C GLN A 202 -19.46 -22.25 4.98
N ALA A 203 -20.40 -23.03 5.52
CA ALA A 203 -21.63 -22.48 6.09
C ALA A 203 -21.39 -21.52 7.26
N ILE A 204 -20.45 -21.85 8.16
CA ILE A 204 -20.02 -20.96 9.25
C ILE A 204 -19.40 -19.67 8.69
N VAL A 205 -18.57 -19.80 7.67
CA VAL A 205 -17.94 -18.66 7.01
C VAL A 205 -18.97 -17.78 6.32
N ASP A 206 -19.96 -18.36 5.64
CA ASP A 206 -21.03 -17.60 4.98
C ASP A 206 -21.93 -16.88 6.00
N GLU A 207 -22.28 -17.54 7.11
CA GLU A 207 -23.00 -16.91 8.23
C GLU A 207 -22.18 -15.75 8.81
N TRP A 208 -20.88 -15.95 9.04
CA TRP A 208 -19.99 -14.89 9.51
C TRP A 208 -19.89 -13.73 8.50
N LYS A 209 -19.73 -14.02 7.19
CA LYS A 209 -19.71 -13.01 6.12
C LYS A 209 -20.99 -12.19 6.08
N SER A 210 -22.14 -12.76 6.45
CA SER A 210 -23.41 -12.02 6.52
C SER A 210 -23.45 -10.96 7.63
N LYS A 211 -22.58 -11.08 8.66
CA LYS A 211 -22.54 -10.20 9.84
C LYS A 211 -21.46 -9.11 9.76
N THR A 212 -20.70 -9.08 8.67
CA THR A 212 -19.56 -8.19 8.46
C THR A 212 -19.50 -7.70 7.02
N CYS A 213 -18.74 -6.64 6.75
CA CYS A 213 -18.49 -6.17 5.40
C CYS A 213 -17.14 -5.44 5.30
N LYS A 214 -16.80 -4.99 4.09
CA LYS A 214 -15.64 -4.10 3.89
C LYS A 214 -15.94 -2.70 4.43
N ASN A 215 -14.88 -1.94 4.65
CA ASN A 215 -14.98 -0.63 5.31
C ASN A 215 -15.39 0.52 4.38
N SER A 216 -15.57 0.32 3.08
CA SER A 216 -15.96 1.41 2.17
C SER A 216 -17.40 1.86 2.45
N LEU A 217 -17.70 3.13 2.19
CA LEU A 217 -19.05 3.69 2.38
C LEU A 217 -20.10 2.83 1.67
N GLU A 218 -19.85 2.46 0.41
CA GLU A 218 -20.72 1.57 -0.36
C GLU A 218 -20.97 0.22 0.35
N ALA A 219 -19.93 -0.45 0.83
CA ALA A 219 -20.09 -1.75 1.48
C ALA A 219 -20.85 -1.63 2.81
N VAL A 220 -20.54 -0.60 3.60
CA VAL A 220 -21.18 -0.30 4.88
C VAL A 220 -22.65 0.10 4.68
N PHE A 221 -22.93 0.95 3.69
CA PHE A 221 -24.28 1.34 3.28
C PHE A 221 -25.09 0.13 2.85
N ASN A 222 -24.56 -0.69 1.94
CA ASN A 222 -25.22 -1.90 1.47
C ASN A 222 -25.48 -2.91 2.60
N HIS A 223 -24.61 -2.96 3.61
CA HIS A 223 -24.74 -3.86 4.74
C HIS A 223 -25.79 -3.39 5.77
N TYR A 224 -25.93 -2.08 6.02
CA TYR A 224 -26.83 -1.57 7.07
C TYR A 224 -28.14 -0.94 6.57
N CYS A 225 -28.14 -0.37 5.38
CA CYS A 225 -29.21 0.47 4.85
C CYS A 225 -30.03 -0.20 3.74
N SER A 226 -29.74 -1.47 3.41
CA SER A 226 -30.26 -2.22 2.24
C SER A 226 -31.72 -1.90 1.89
N SER A 227 -31.91 -0.94 0.98
CA SER A 227 -33.16 -0.64 0.29
C SER A 227 -32.87 -0.71 -1.21
N PRO A 228 -33.55 -1.57 -2.00
CA PRO A 228 -33.14 -1.89 -3.38
C PRO A 228 -33.18 -0.74 -4.41
N THR A 229 -33.61 0.48 -4.07
CA THR A 229 -34.02 1.47 -5.10
C THR A 229 -33.57 2.92 -4.95
N GLN A 230 -32.78 3.34 -3.94
CA GLN A 230 -32.61 4.80 -3.70
C GLN A 230 -31.23 5.43 -3.83
N ILE A 231 -30.12 4.70 -3.63
CA ILE A 231 -28.76 5.26 -3.80
C ILE A 231 -27.87 4.23 -4.47
N LYS A 232 -27.36 4.57 -5.65
CA LYS A 232 -26.31 3.80 -6.32
C LYS A 232 -25.01 4.57 -6.14
N LEU A 233 -24.18 4.12 -5.21
CA LEU A 233 -22.89 4.73 -4.93
C LEU A 233 -21.92 4.34 -6.06
N GLU A 234 -21.75 5.25 -7.02
CA GLU A 234 -21.01 5.00 -8.25
C GLU A 234 -19.51 5.24 -8.06
N LYS A 235 -18.74 4.16 -7.95
CA LYS A 235 -17.27 4.20 -7.87
C LYS A 235 -16.58 4.92 -9.03
N GLU A 236 -17.27 5.08 -10.15
CA GLU A 236 -16.73 5.73 -11.35
C GLU A 236 -16.35 7.19 -11.07
N TRP A 237 -17.16 7.92 -10.29
CA TRP A 237 -16.91 9.33 -9.96
C TRP A 237 -15.74 9.52 -8.99
N GLN A 238 -15.56 8.62 -8.03
CA GLN A 238 -14.33 8.61 -7.22
C GLN A 238 -13.08 8.40 -8.11
N GLY A 239 -13.18 7.50 -9.09
CA GLY A 239 -12.12 7.28 -10.07
C GLY A 239 -11.84 8.51 -10.93
N PHE A 240 -12.86 9.34 -11.16
CA PHE A 240 -12.78 10.57 -11.96
C PHE A 240 -11.81 11.58 -11.33
N PHE A 241 -11.96 11.88 -10.04
CA PHE A 241 -11.06 12.77 -9.29
C PHE A 241 -9.60 12.29 -9.25
N ARG A 242 -9.38 10.98 -9.42
CA ARG A 242 -8.02 10.40 -9.40
C ARG A 242 -7.31 10.44 -10.75
N LYS A 243 -8.05 10.42 -11.84
CA LYS A 243 -7.51 10.15 -13.18
C LYS A 243 -7.60 11.34 -14.14
N ASN A 244 -8.59 12.20 -13.94
CA ASN A 244 -8.89 13.29 -14.88
C ASN A 244 -8.34 14.63 -14.39
N SER A 245 -8.26 15.60 -15.29
CA SER A 245 -7.77 16.95 -15.01
C SER A 245 -8.79 17.79 -14.23
N ILE A 246 -8.37 18.93 -13.72
CA ILE A 246 -9.30 19.86 -13.06
C ILE A 246 -10.26 20.51 -14.07
N GLU A 247 -9.86 20.63 -15.33
CA GLU A 247 -10.72 21.06 -16.43
C GLU A 247 -11.89 20.08 -16.63
N ASP A 248 -11.60 18.78 -16.68
CA ASP A 248 -12.63 17.74 -16.81
C ASP A 248 -13.59 17.76 -15.61
N ILE A 249 -13.08 18.04 -14.41
CA ILE A 249 -13.90 18.20 -13.19
C ILE A 249 -14.83 19.41 -13.31
N ARG A 250 -14.32 20.52 -13.82
CA ARG A 250 -15.10 21.75 -14.04
C ARG A 250 -16.23 21.51 -15.04
N ASP A 251 -15.97 20.76 -16.10
CA ASP A 251 -16.97 20.43 -17.13
C ASP A 251 -18.06 19.48 -16.60
N ASN A 252 -17.76 18.67 -15.57
CA ASN A 252 -18.67 17.70 -14.97
C ASN A 252 -19.18 18.11 -13.58
N ILE A 253 -19.05 19.39 -13.20
CA ILE A 253 -19.22 19.86 -11.82
C ILE A 253 -20.58 19.52 -11.20
N GLN A 254 -21.67 19.56 -11.98
CA GLN A 254 -23.02 19.26 -11.47
C GLN A 254 -23.16 17.80 -11.05
N GLN A 255 -22.63 16.89 -11.87
CA GLN A 255 -22.70 15.45 -11.63
C GLN A 255 -21.77 15.06 -10.47
N LEU A 256 -20.60 15.70 -10.37
CA LEU A 256 -19.67 15.48 -9.27
C LEU A 256 -20.22 15.99 -7.93
N PHE A 257 -20.91 17.14 -7.91
CA PHE A 257 -21.60 17.59 -6.68
C PHE A 257 -22.75 16.68 -6.28
N LEU A 258 -23.52 16.17 -7.26
CA LEU A 258 -24.56 15.18 -7.01
C LEU A 258 -23.94 13.92 -6.36
N TYR A 259 -22.84 13.41 -6.91
CA TYR A 259 -22.10 12.29 -6.34
C TYR A 259 -21.67 12.57 -4.89
N CYS A 260 -21.01 13.70 -4.61
CA CYS A 260 -20.60 14.07 -3.25
C CYS A 260 -21.82 14.18 -2.30
N ALA A 261 -22.93 14.74 -2.77
CA ALA A 261 -24.16 14.86 -1.99
C ALA A 261 -24.79 13.50 -1.68
N GLU A 262 -24.71 12.55 -2.61
CA GLU A 262 -25.15 11.17 -2.39
C GLU A 262 -24.27 10.43 -1.36
N ASP A 263 -22.96 10.65 -1.36
CA ASP A 263 -22.05 10.11 -0.34
C ASP A 263 -22.35 10.69 1.06
N VAL A 264 -22.63 11.99 1.15
CA VAL A 264 -23.08 12.64 2.40
C VAL A 264 -24.43 12.08 2.86
N ARG A 265 -25.37 11.86 1.95
CA ARG A 265 -26.68 11.24 2.23
C ARG A 265 -26.54 9.79 2.71
N ALA A 266 -25.72 8.99 2.04
CA ALA A 266 -25.43 7.62 2.44
C ALA A 266 -24.74 7.57 3.81
N THR A 267 -23.83 8.49 4.09
CA THR A 267 -23.19 8.64 5.40
C THR A 267 -24.20 8.93 6.50
N PHE A 268 -25.17 9.82 6.24
CA PHE A 268 -26.29 10.08 7.14
C PHE A 268 -27.11 8.81 7.42
N GLU A 269 -27.54 8.09 6.38
CA GLU A 269 -28.36 6.90 6.53
C GLU A 269 -27.61 5.79 7.30
N VAL A 270 -26.33 5.58 6.99
CA VAL A 270 -25.45 4.67 7.73
C VAL A 270 -25.40 5.07 9.19
N TYR A 271 -25.18 6.35 9.49
CA TYR A 271 -25.12 6.83 10.87
C TYR A 271 -26.43 6.53 11.61
N GLN A 272 -27.59 6.82 11.01
CA GLN A 272 -28.89 6.56 11.63
C GLN A 272 -29.11 5.08 11.96
N LYS A 273 -28.71 4.16 11.08
CA LYS A 273 -28.86 2.72 11.30
C LYS A 273 -27.84 2.15 12.28
N LEU A 274 -26.62 2.68 12.27
CA LEU A 274 -25.48 2.13 12.99
C LEU A 274 -25.33 2.70 14.41
N TYR A 275 -25.64 3.99 14.63
CA TYR A 275 -25.52 4.63 15.95
C TYR A 275 -26.29 3.90 17.07
N PRO A 276 -27.56 3.47 16.88
CA PRO A 276 -28.28 2.68 17.90
C PRO A 276 -27.58 1.36 18.23
N LYS A 277 -27.05 0.66 17.21
CA LYS A 277 -26.32 -0.60 17.38
C LYS A 277 -25.02 -0.37 18.15
N PHE A 278 -24.31 0.70 17.83
CA PHE A 278 -23.10 1.11 18.51
C PHE A 278 -23.37 1.41 20.00
N CYS A 279 -24.39 2.20 20.33
CA CYS A 279 -24.75 2.48 21.72
C CYS A 279 -25.18 1.22 22.49
N LYS A 280 -25.87 0.28 21.84
CA LYS A 280 -26.22 -1.02 22.45
C LYS A 280 -24.99 -1.87 22.74
N ARG A 281 -24.00 -1.88 21.83
CA ARG A 281 -22.76 -2.66 21.97
C ARG A 281 -21.80 -2.03 22.97
N PHE A 282 -21.73 -0.70 23.00
CA PHE A 282 -20.81 0.10 23.81
C PHE A 282 -21.58 1.15 24.63
N PRO A 283 -22.28 0.73 25.70
CA PRO A 283 -23.11 1.63 26.49
C PRO A 283 -22.31 2.60 27.37
N HIS A 284 -21.03 2.32 27.61
CA HIS A 284 -20.20 3.11 28.51
C HIS A 284 -19.81 4.45 27.87
N PRO A 285 -20.04 5.60 28.57
CA PRO A 285 -19.79 6.92 27.99
C PRO A 285 -18.32 7.17 27.62
N LEU A 286 -17.37 6.52 28.31
CA LEU A 286 -15.95 6.63 27.97
C LEU A 286 -15.63 6.18 26.54
N THR A 287 -16.40 5.25 25.95
CA THR A 287 -16.12 4.80 24.58
C THR A 287 -16.30 5.94 23.58
N PHE A 288 -17.44 6.64 23.62
CA PHE A 288 -17.66 7.74 22.69
C PHE A 288 -16.79 8.96 23.02
N CYS A 289 -16.55 9.26 24.30
CA CYS A 289 -15.63 10.33 24.69
C CYS A 289 -14.21 10.04 24.16
N GLY A 290 -13.71 8.82 24.35
CA GLY A 290 -12.39 8.42 23.87
C GLY A 290 -12.29 8.47 22.35
N MET A 291 -13.27 7.94 21.63
CA MET A 291 -13.30 8.00 20.16
C MET A 291 -13.34 9.44 19.64
N MET A 292 -14.08 10.33 20.32
CA MET A 292 -14.17 11.74 19.97
C MET A 292 -12.83 12.44 20.18
N GLU A 293 -12.16 12.28 21.31
CA GLU A 293 -10.85 12.91 21.53
C GLU A 293 -9.77 12.34 20.60
N MET A 294 -9.78 11.03 20.33
CA MET A 294 -8.88 10.40 19.36
C MET A 294 -9.10 10.89 17.92
N ALA A 295 -10.27 11.42 17.59
CA ALA A 295 -10.52 12.02 16.27
C ALA A 295 -9.99 13.46 16.16
N ASN A 296 -9.65 14.11 17.28
CA ASN A 296 -9.26 15.52 17.35
C ASN A 296 -7.80 15.75 17.74
N VAL A 297 -6.92 14.77 17.45
CA VAL A 297 -5.49 14.90 17.77
C VAL A 297 -4.86 16.04 16.97
N TYR A 298 -3.99 16.80 17.61
CA TYR A 298 -3.20 17.87 17.03
C TYR A 298 -1.70 17.54 17.18
N LEU A 299 -0.97 17.58 16.08
CA LEU A 299 0.48 17.37 16.08
C LEU A 299 1.17 18.72 15.80
N PRO A 300 1.73 19.39 16.82
CA PRO A 300 2.44 20.64 16.61
C PRO A 300 3.72 20.38 15.82
N ILE A 301 3.82 21.00 14.64
CA ILE A 301 5.05 21.07 13.86
C ILE A 301 5.50 22.53 13.74
N ASN A 302 6.78 22.73 13.49
CA ASN A 302 7.35 24.04 13.20
C ASN A 302 8.20 23.94 11.92
N SER A 303 8.87 25.04 11.54
CA SER A 303 9.74 25.10 10.36
C SER A 303 10.83 24.01 10.35
N ASN A 304 11.25 23.48 11.51
CA ASN A 304 12.25 22.42 11.58
C ASN A 304 11.76 21.10 11.00
N TRP A 305 10.44 20.85 10.93
CA TRP A 305 9.90 19.65 10.31
C TRP A 305 10.29 19.57 8.82
N ARG A 306 10.27 20.71 8.12
CA ARG A 306 10.66 20.75 6.71
C ARG A 306 12.15 20.49 6.54
N HIS A 307 12.99 21.12 7.38
CA HIS A 307 14.43 20.85 7.39
C HIS A 307 14.75 19.39 7.71
N PHE A 308 14.02 18.78 8.65
CA PHE A 308 14.15 17.37 8.99
C PHE A 308 13.78 16.48 7.79
N TYR A 309 12.60 16.72 7.19
CA TYR A 309 12.12 15.98 6.02
C TYR A 309 13.11 16.07 4.85
N ASP A 310 13.50 17.28 4.44
CA ASP A 310 14.43 17.48 3.32
C ASP A 310 15.80 16.87 3.60
N LYS A 311 16.27 16.88 4.86
CA LYS A 311 17.51 16.21 5.26
C LYS A 311 17.38 14.69 5.15
N CYS A 312 16.28 14.11 5.62
CA CYS A 312 16.02 12.68 5.51
C CYS A 312 15.93 12.22 4.06
N GLU A 313 15.21 12.95 3.20
CA GLU A 313 15.12 12.66 1.78
C GLU A 313 16.50 12.72 1.11
N LYS A 314 17.26 13.80 1.32
CA LYS A 314 18.62 13.93 0.77
C LYS A 314 19.55 12.80 1.21
N LEU A 315 19.53 12.45 2.50
CA LEU A 315 20.35 11.35 3.03
C LEU A 315 19.93 10.00 2.44
N SER A 316 18.63 9.75 2.34
CA SER A 316 18.07 8.54 1.74
C SER A 316 18.47 8.40 0.27
N SER A 317 18.23 9.44 -0.53
CA SER A 317 18.57 9.46 -1.96
C SER A 317 20.08 9.33 -2.18
N SER A 318 20.90 10.04 -1.40
CA SER A 318 22.37 9.95 -1.50
C SER A 318 22.88 8.55 -1.15
N SER A 319 22.35 7.95 -0.07
CA SER A 319 22.73 6.60 0.35
C SER A 319 22.31 5.56 -0.69
N MET A 320 21.11 5.70 -1.27
CA MET A 320 20.62 4.80 -2.30
C MET A 320 21.45 4.92 -3.59
N ASN A 321 21.80 6.14 -3.99
CA ASN A 321 22.68 6.36 -5.14
C ASN A 321 24.07 5.76 -4.90
N GLU A 322 24.64 5.92 -3.70
CA GLU A 322 25.92 5.30 -3.33
C GLU A 322 25.86 3.77 -3.38
N ILE A 323 24.79 3.15 -2.85
CA ILE A 323 24.56 1.70 -2.91
C ILE A 323 24.49 1.25 -4.37
N THR A 324 23.71 1.94 -5.20
CA THR A 324 23.57 1.63 -6.63
C THR A 324 24.93 1.65 -7.33
N ARG A 325 25.73 2.70 -7.11
CA ARG A 325 27.05 2.82 -7.73
C ARG A 325 27.99 1.71 -7.27
N LYS A 326 28.01 1.40 -5.97
CA LYS A 326 28.82 0.30 -5.41
C LYS A 326 28.40 -1.06 -5.97
N VAL A 327 27.10 -1.31 -6.10
CA VAL A 327 26.57 -2.53 -6.71
C VAL A 327 27.07 -2.70 -8.14
N ILE A 328 26.97 -1.65 -8.96
CA ILE A 328 27.41 -1.71 -10.36
C ILE A 328 28.92 -1.78 -10.46
N GLN A 329 29.66 -1.10 -9.59
CA GLN A 329 31.11 -1.25 -9.49
C GLN A 329 31.49 -2.72 -9.22
N ILE A 330 30.91 -3.35 -8.19
CA ILE A 330 31.16 -4.77 -7.88
C ILE A 330 30.82 -5.66 -9.08
N ALA A 331 29.70 -5.41 -9.75
CA ALA A 331 29.33 -6.19 -10.93
C ALA A 331 30.35 -6.05 -12.07
N ARG A 332 30.86 -4.83 -12.31
CA ARG A 332 31.91 -4.57 -13.31
C ARG A 332 33.23 -5.22 -12.91
N ASP A 333 33.64 -5.11 -11.65
CA ASP A 333 34.86 -5.70 -11.12
C ASP A 333 34.85 -7.23 -11.27
N VAL A 334 33.73 -7.88 -10.95
CA VAL A 334 33.55 -9.33 -11.11
C VAL A 334 33.68 -9.73 -12.59
N ILE A 335 33.09 -8.97 -13.50
CA ILE A 335 33.21 -9.24 -14.94
C ILE A 335 34.66 -9.07 -15.40
N GLU A 336 35.33 -7.99 -14.99
CA GLU A 336 36.70 -7.69 -15.38
C GLU A 336 37.69 -8.72 -14.82
N GLU A 337 37.59 -9.09 -13.55
CA GLU A 337 38.43 -10.12 -12.93
C GLU A 337 38.28 -11.47 -13.65
N MET A 338 37.04 -11.82 -14.02
CA MET A 338 36.77 -13.05 -14.76
C MET A 338 37.32 -13.00 -16.19
N ASP A 339 37.14 -11.89 -16.91
CA ASP A 339 37.69 -11.68 -18.25
C ASP A 339 39.23 -11.79 -18.24
N GLN A 340 39.91 -11.09 -17.31
CA GLN A 340 41.37 -11.17 -17.14
C GLN A 340 41.85 -12.59 -16.82
N THR A 341 41.10 -13.31 -15.98
CA THR A 341 41.40 -14.69 -15.58
C THR A 341 41.29 -15.67 -16.76
N ILE A 342 40.42 -15.39 -17.73
CA ILE A 342 40.30 -16.16 -18.97
C ILE A 342 41.48 -15.83 -19.89
N GLU A 343 41.73 -14.55 -20.16
CA GLU A 343 42.84 -14.12 -21.03
C GLU A 343 44.20 -14.65 -20.56
N ASN A 344 44.47 -14.63 -19.25
CA ASN A 344 45.73 -15.13 -18.70
C ASN A 344 45.91 -16.62 -18.94
N LYS A 345 44.85 -17.43 -18.83
CA LYS A 345 44.93 -18.87 -19.12
C LYS A 345 45.09 -19.16 -20.60
N GLU A 346 44.40 -18.42 -21.46
CA GLU A 346 44.60 -18.52 -22.92
C GLU A 346 46.07 -18.25 -23.30
N ARG A 347 46.70 -17.26 -22.66
CA ARG A 347 48.13 -16.96 -22.86
C ARG A 347 49.07 -18.06 -22.33
N GLU A 348 48.71 -18.73 -21.24
CA GLU A 348 49.47 -19.87 -20.69
C GLU A 348 49.35 -21.11 -21.58
N GLU A 349 48.15 -21.41 -22.09
CA GLU A 349 47.87 -22.58 -22.94
C GLU A 349 48.38 -22.41 -24.38
N ASN A 350 48.30 -21.20 -24.95
CA ASN A 350 48.88 -20.88 -26.27
C ASN A 350 50.41 -20.95 -26.32
N LYS A 351 51.10 -21.08 -25.17
CA LYS A 351 52.54 -21.39 -25.13
C LYS A 351 52.84 -22.89 -25.21
N VAL A 352 51.82 -23.76 -25.16
CA VAL A 352 52.02 -25.21 -24.96
C VAL A 352 51.58 -26.08 -26.13
N ASN A 353 50.67 -25.70 -27.05
CA ASN A 353 50.42 -26.46 -28.29
C ASN A 353 49.69 -25.65 -29.39
N GLU A 354 50.16 -25.74 -30.64
CA GLU A 354 49.37 -25.47 -31.86
C GLU A 354 48.77 -26.80 -32.35
N SER A 355 47.58 -27.16 -31.84
CA SER A 355 46.72 -28.15 -32.48
C SER A 355 45.26 -27.84 -32.12
N GLU A 356 44.46 -27.70 -33.18
CA GLU A 356 43.01 -27.48 -33.26
C GLU A 356 42.16 -27.94 -32.06
N GLU A 357 41.66 -26.98 -31.29
CA GLU A 357 40.25 -26.55 -31.15
C GLU A 357 40.25 -25.47 -30.08
N MET A 358 39.54 -24.35 -30.31
CA MET A 358 39.43 -23.31 -29.30
C MET A 358 38.77 -23.91 -28.04
N PRO A 359 39.47 -23.94 -26.89
CA PRO A 359 39.21 -24.84 -25.76
C PRO A 359 37.96 -24.46 -24.96
N GLU A 360 37.79 -25.07 -23.79
CA GLU A 360 36.80 -24.81 -22.73
C GLU A 360 36.64 -23.33 -22.26
N ILE A 361 36.78 -22.33 -23.13
CA ILE A 361 36.73 -20.88 -22.91
C ILE A 361 35.39 -20.38 -22.30
N LEU A 362 34.37 -21.24 -22.22
CA LEU A 362 33.14 -20.98 -21.47
C LEU A 362 33.07 -21.66 -20.08
N LYS A 363 34.02 -22.52 -19.69
CA LYS A 363 33.92 -23.40 -18.50
C LYS A 363 34.47 -22.80 -17.19
N LYS A 364 34.74 -21.50 -17.09
CA LYS A 364 35.15 -20.88 -15.81
C LYS A 364 34.06 -20.11 -15.08
N TYR A 365 33.20 -19.39 -15.80
CA TYR A 365 32.09 -18.67 -15.16
C TYR A 365 31.17 -19.61 -14.37
N HIS A 366 31.04 -20.86 -14.84
CA HIS A 366 30.30 -21.93 -14.18
C HIS A 366 30.96 -22.51 -12.93
N LEU A 367 32.19 -22.12 -12.59
CA LEU A 367 32.88 -22.58 -11.38
C LEU A 367 32.65 -21.68 -10.16
N ASP A 368 32.08 -20.49 -10.37
CA ASP A 368 31.71 -19.60 -9.29
C ASP A 368 30.54 -20.20 -8.48
N PRO A 369 30.65 -20.32 -7.14
CA PRO A 369 29.60 -20.93 -6.31
C PRO A 369 28.23 -20.24 -6.36
N TRP A 370 28.14 -18.99 -6.81
CA TRP A 370 26.91 -18.20 -6.84
C TRP A 370 26.47 -17.80 -8.26
N LEU A 371 27.40 -17.51 -9.16
CA LEU A 371 27.13 -17.01 -10.52
C LEU A 371 27.08 -18.11 -11.59
N PHE A 372 27.27 -19.39 -11.23
CA PHE A 372 27.24 -20.50 -12.20
C PHE A 372 25.92 -20.67 -12.97
N VAL A 373 24.83 -20.14 -12.39
CA VAL A 373 23.46 -20.11 -12.97
C VAL A 373 23.17 -18.83 -13.75
N SER A 374 24.05 -17.84 -13.72
CA SER A 374 23.86 -16.56 -14.42
C SER A 374 24.19 -16.71 -15.90
N ASN A 375 23.48 -15.98 -16.77
CA ASN A 375 23.70 -16.06 -18.21
C ASN A 375 24.88 -15.18 -18.65
N TRP A 376 26.04 -15.81 -18.81
CA TRP A 376 27.30 -15.18 -19.19
C TRP A 376 27.47 -14.92 -20.69
N SER A 377 26.48 -15.29 -21.51
CA SER A 377 26.53 -15.05 -22.96
C SER A 377 26.62 -13.55 -23.26
N ARG A 378 27.39 -13.18 -24.28
CA ARG A 378 27.57 -11.80 -24.74
C ARG A 378 26.94 -11.64 -26.13
N PRO A 379 25.86 -10.85 -26.29
CA PRO A 379 25.22 -10.67 -27.59
C PRO A 379 26.14 -9.95 -28.58
N ASN A 380 26.16 -10.37 -29.85
CA ASN A 380 27.01 -9.75 -30.90
C ASN A 380 26.82 -8.23 -31.04
N LYS A 381 25.59 -7.74 -30.84
CA LYS A 381 25.28 -6.29 -30.92
C LYS A 381 25.81 -5.49 -29.73
N ARG A 382 26.18 -6.15 -28.62
CA ARG A 382 26.55 -5.55 -27.33
C ARG A 382 27.54 -6.46 -26.59
N PRO A 383 28.77 -6.66 -27.11
CA PRO A 383 29.70 -7.66 -26.60
C PRO A 383 30.32 -7.30 -25.24
N GLN A 384 30.24 -6.02 -24.84
CA GLN A 384 30.92 -5.50 -23.66
C GLN A 384 30.43 -6.11 -22.33
N TRP A 385 29.15 -6.51 -22.24
CA TRP A 385 28.59 -7.01 -20.98
C TRP A 385 27.77 -8.30 -21.17
N PRO A 386 27.85 -9.26 -20.23
CA PRO A 386 27.04 -10.48 -20.26
C PRO A 386 25.55 -10.18 -20.06
N VAL A 387 24.68 -11.08 -20.53
CA VAL A 387 23.20 -10.91 -20.46
C VAL A 387 22.70 -10.60 -19.05
N TRP A 388 23.22 -11.28 -18.01
CA TRP A 388 22.78 -11.05 -16.64
C TRP A 388 23.03 -9.62 -16.15
N TYR A 389 24.12 -8.97 -16.58
CA TYR A 389 24.46 -7.60 -16.18
C TYR A 389 23.45 -6.60 -16.72
N TRP A 390 23.01 -6.75 -17.98
CA TRP A 390 21.93 -5.93 -18.54
C TRP A 390 20.63 -6.09 -17.74
N GLY A 391 20.41 -7.28 -17.17
CA GLY A 391 19.28 -7.59 -16.30
C GLY A 391 19.24 -6.78 -15.00
N LEU A 392 20.37 -6.18 -14.58
CA LEU A 392 20.42 -5.31 -13.41
C LEU A 392 19.71 -3.98 -13.62
N PHE A 393 19.51 -3.52 -14.86
CA PHE A 393 19.04 -2.15 -15.12
C PHE A 393 17.54 -2.09 -15.41
N GLN A 394 16.90 -0.97 -15.05
CA GLN A 394 15.51 -0.70 -15.42
C GLN A 394 15.37 -0.50 -16.93
N LYS A 395 16.26 0.31 -17.51
CA LYS A 395 16.37 0.55 -18.95
C LYS A 395 17.74 0.07 -19.42
N LEU A 396 17.77 -0.62 -20.56
CA LEU A 396 19.01 -1.19 -21.10
C LEU A 396 20.09 -0.14 -21.39
N LEU A 397 19.71 1.13 -21.66
CA LEU A 397 20.66 2.20 -21.95
C LEU A 397 21.57 2.54 -20.75
N HIS A 398 21.11 2.29 -19.51
CA HIS A 398 21.86 2.60 -18.30
C HIS A 398 23.10 1.70 -18.10
N ALA A 399 23.15 0.54 -18.74
CA ALA A 399 24.24 -0.42 -18.55
C ALA A 399 25.62 0.16 -18.94
N ASN A 400 25.63 1.09 -19.89
CA ASN A 400 26.83 1.76 -20.39
C ASN A 400 27.04 3.15 -19.78
N THR A 401 26.17 3.60 -18.89
CA THR A 401 26.27 4.91 -18.24
C THR A 401 27.46 4.92 -17.28
N PRO A 402 28.25 6.02 -17.21
CA PRO A 402 29.29 6.20 -16.20
C PRO A 402 28.74 6.01 -14.78
N LEU A 403 29.56 5.52 -13.84
CA LEU A 403 29.08 5.22 -12.48
C LEU A 403 28.55 6.46 -11.78
N GLU A 404 29.17 7.61 -12.01
CA GLU A 404 28.85 8.89 -11.38
C GLU A 404 27.45 9.38 -11.78
N GLU A 405 26.99 9.02 -12.96
CA GLU A 405 25.68 9.39 -13.53
C GLU A 405 24.57 8.40 -13.16
N LEU A 406 24.90 7.26 -12.53
CA LEU A 406 23.90 6.29 -12.10
C LEU A 406 23.20 6.75 -10.82
N GLU A 407 21.87 6.63 -10.85
CA GLU A 407 20.97 6.92 -9.73
C GLU A 407 20.16 5.68 -9.33
N ALA A 408 19.50 5.75 -8.17
CA ALA A 408 18.69 4.68 -7.59
C ALA A 408 17.66 4.08 -8.55
N ASP A 409 17.04 4.91 -9.39
CA ASP A 409 16.03 4.50 -10.37
C ASP A 409 16.62 3.80 -11.60
N SER A 410 17.95 3.81 -11.75
CA SER A 410 18.63 3.23 -12.90
C SER A 410 18.71 1.71 -12.81
N VAL A 411 18.71 1.15 -11.58
CA VAL A 411 19.00 -0.25 -11.26
C VAL A 411 17.83 -0.93 -10.55
N LYS A 412 17.61 -2.20 -10.86
CA LYS A 412 16.63 -3.08 -10.21
C LYS A 412 17.26 -3.70 -8.95
N LEU A 413 17.21 -2.99 -7.82
CA LEU A 413 17.75 -3.48 -6.55
C LEU A 413 17.11 -4.78 -6.02
N MET A 414 15.98 -5.20 -6.59
CA MET A 414 15.29 -6.46 -6.25
C MET A 414 15.51 -7.57 -7.29
N CYS A 415 16.54 -7.46 -8.14
CA CYS A 415 16.82 -8.49 -9.14
C CYS A 415 17.51 -9.73 -8.55
N ARG A 416 17.37 -10.86 -9.24
CA ARG A 416 17.88 -12.16 -8.76
C ARG A 416 19.40 -12.26 -8.73
N GLU A 417 20.10 -11.42 -9.49
CA GLU A 417 21.55 -11.41 -9.57
C GLU A 417 22.22 -10.80 -8.34
N LEU A 418 21.55 -9.91 -7.59
CA LEU A 418 22.18 -9.20 -6.47
C LEU A 418 22.58 -10.12 -5.32
N PRO A 419 21.72 -11.04 -4.84
CA PRO A 419 22.14 -12.02 -3.84
C PRO A 419 23.33 -12.89 -4.30
N ARG A 420 23.46 -13.11 -5.62
CA ARG A 420 24.57 -13.90 -6.19
C ARG A 420 25.86 -13.09 -6.22
N LEU A 421 25.79 -11.84 -6.69
CA LEU A 421 26.92 -10.90 -6.70
C LEU A 421 27.50 -10.66 -5.30
N PHE A 422 26.64 -10.56 -4.29
CA PHE A 422 27.08 -10.39 -2.90
C PHE A 422 27.51 -11.69 -2.22
N GLY A 423 27.38 -12.85 -2.89
CA GLY A 423 27.74 -14.13 -2.32
C GLY A 423 26.91 -14.49 -1.07
N LEU A 424 25.62 -14.14 -1.05
CA LEU A 424 24.80 -14.32 0.15
C LEU A 424 24.66 -15.80 0.55
N CYS A 425 24.63 -16.05 1.86
CA CYS A 425 24.48 -17.38 2.45
C CYS A 425 23.40 -17.40 3.54
N TYR A 426 22.76 -18.56 3.74
CA TYR A 426 22.02 -18.88 4.95
C TYR A 426 22.92 -19.69 5.88
N GLY A 427 23.43 -19.06 6.94
CA GLY A 427 24.52 -19.62 7.73
C GLY A 427 25.73 -19.90 6.82
N PRO A 428 26.29 -21.13 6.79
CA PRO A 428 27.41 -21.45 5.92
C PRO A 428 27.01 -21.78 4.46
N TYR A 429 25.71 -21.86 4.16
CA TYR A 429 25.19 -22.45 2.93
C TYR A 429 24.85 -21.38 1.87
N PRO A 430 25.41 -21.43 0.64
CA PRO A 430 25.09 -20.50 -0.44
C PRO A 430 23.60 -20.47 -0.77
N LEU A 431 23.09 -19.26 -1.03
CA LEU A 431 21.73 -19.07 -1.51
C LEU A 431 21.62 -19.43 -2.99
N MET A 432 20.48 -20.02 -3.36
CA MET A 432 20.14 -20.34 -4.74
C MET A 432 18.66 -20.08 -4.99
N PHE A 433 18.34 -19.59 -6.19
CA PHE A 433 16.96 -19.41 -6.63
C PHE A 433 16.59 -20.52 -7.61
N VAL A 434 15.45 -21.18 -7.38
CA VAL A 434 14.85 -22.18 -8.28
C VAL A 434 13.49 -21.64 -8.72
N THR A 435 13.21 -21.63 -10.03
CA THR A 435 12.01 -20.97 -10.60
C THR A 435 10.70 -21.37 -9.93
N ASP A 436 10.49 -22.66 -9.69
CA ASP A 436 9.23 -23.17 -9.12
C ASP A 436 9.20 -23.15 -7.59
N LEU A 437 10.36 -23.06 -6.93
CA LEU A 437 10.49 -23.18 -5.48
C LEU A 437 10.85 -21.86 -4.78
N GLY A 438 11.30 -20.86 -5.52
CA GLY A 438 11.80 -19.59 -5.01
C GLY A 438 13.23 -19.67 -4.46
N TRP A 439 13.56 -18.77 -3.53
CA TRP A 439 14.87 -18.75 -2.87
C TRP A 439 15.01 -19.86 -1.82
N GLY A 440 16.19 -20.46 -1.79
CA GLY A 440 16.60 -21.46 -0.81
C GLY A 440 18.10 -21.48 -0.64
N TYR A 441 18.62 -22.51 0.02
CA TYR A 441 20.04 -22.69 0.26
C TYR A 441 20.47 -24.13 0.03
N ILE A 442 21.74 -24.30 -0.33
CA ILE A 442 22.31 -25.57 -0.77
C ILE A 442 23.10 -26.21 0.39
N VAL A 443 22.68 -27.41 0.81
CA VAL A 443 23.28 -28.14 1.93
C VAL A 443 23.93 -29.43 1.43
N PRO A 444 25.17 -29.76 1.83
CA PRO A 444 25.78 -31.04 1.49
C PRO A 444 25.01 -32.19 2.12
N LYS A 445 24.71 -33.25 1.36
CA LYS A 445 24.01 -34.45 1.86
C LYS A 445 24.79 -35.18 2.95
N LYS A 446 26.13 -35.09 2.89
CA LYS A 446 27.07 -35.66 3.86
C LYS A 446 28.39 -34.89 3.83
N ASN A 447 29.30 -35.25 4.71
CA ASN A 447 30.67 -34.78 4.64
C ASN A 447 31.44 -35.56 3.57
N PHE A 448 32.16 -34.85 2.72
CA PHE A 448 32.95 -35.40 1.63
C PHE A 448 34.42 -35.00 1.81
N VAL A 449 35.32 -35.82 1.27
CA VAL A 449 36.72 -35.42 1.12
C VAL A 449 36.80 -34.52 -0.12
N SER A 450 37.25 -33.27 0.02
CA SER A 450 37.18 -32.30 -1.09
C SER A 450 37.93 -32.75 -2.36
N SER A 451 38.99 -33.54 -2.22
CA SER A 451 39.76 -34.08 -3.36
C SER A 451 39.02 -35.16 -4.15
N SER A 452 38.06 -35.85 -3.55
CA SER A 452 37.29 -36.91 -4.21
C SER A 452 36.02 -36.40 -4.90
N LEU A 453 35.68 -35.12 -4.74
CA LEU A 453 34.50 -34.52 -5.38
C LEU A 453 34.80 -34.20 -6.86
N PRO A 454 33.86 -34.43 -7.79
CA PRO A 454 33.99 -33.95 -9.16
C PRO A 454 34.03 -32.42 -9.20
N GLU A 455 34.64 -31.83 -10.22
CA GLU A 455 34.67 -30.36 -10.37
C GLU A 455 33.26 -29.81 -10.61
N THR A 456 32.53 -30.40 -11.56
CA THR A 456 31.15 -30.04 -11.87
C THR A 456 30.26 -31.26 -12.02
N GLN A 457 28.95 -31.06 -11.92
CA GLN A 457 27.92 -32.05 -12.27
C GLN A 457 26.82 -31.36 -13.08
N LEU A 458 26.37 -31.99 -14.16
CA LEU A 458 25.20 -31.51 -14.90
C LEU A 458 23.94 -31.74 -14.05
N ILE A 459 23.22 -30.67 -13.76
CA ILE A 459 21.94 -30.69 -13.04
C ILE A 459 20.86 -30.04 -13.90
N LYS A 460 19.61 -30.42 -13.65
CA LYS A 460 18.45 -29.78 -14.26
C LYS A 460 17.82 -28.81 -13.27
N ILE A 461 17.70 -27.54 -13.65
CA ILE A 461 16.99 -26.50 -12.90
C ILE A 461 15.83 -26.04 -13.78
N ALA A 462 14.60 -26.36 -13.40
CA ALA A 462 13.43 -26.21 -14.26
C ALA A 462 13.65 -26.93 -15.61
N ASP A 463 13.62 -26.21 -16.73
CA ASP A 463 13.84 -26.76 -18.07
C ASP A 463 15.27 -26.62 -18.60
N GLU A 464 16.17 -25.98 -17.84
CA GLU A 464 17.54 -25.72 -18.24
C GLU A 464 18.52 -26.71 -17.60
N SER A 465 19.52 -27.15 -18.37
CA SER A 465 20.62 -27.99 -17.88
C SER A 465 21.83 -27.12 -17.59
N VAL A 466 22.31 -27.15 -16.35
CA VAL A 466 23.40 -26.27 -15.87
C VAL A 466 24.48 -27.13 -15.22
N HIS A 467 25.75 -26.81 -15.48
CA HIS A 467 26.88 -27.43 -14.77
C HIS A 467 27.05 -26.78 -13.39
N MET A 468 26.71 -27.52 -12.34
CA MET A 468 26.87 -27.08 -10.96
C MET A 468 28.30 -27.33 -10.46
N PRO A 469 29.00 -26.34 -9.89
CA PRO A 469 30.39 -26.50 -9.45
C PRO A 469 30.48 -27.13 -8.06
N ILE A 470 30.44 -28.47 -8.05
CA ILE A 470 30.35 -29.28 -6.83
C ILE A 470 31.51 -29.00 -5.88
N ARG A 471 32.75 -29.02 -6.39
CA ARG A 471 33.95 -28.84 -5.58
C ARG A 471 34.06 -27.43 -5.00
N SER A 472 33.80 -26.40 -5.82
CA SER A 472 33.85 -25.00 -5.39
C SER A 472 32.81 -24.69 -4.32
N ILE A 473 31.55 -25.08 -4.53
CA ILE A 473 30.47 -24.90 -3.55
C ILE A 473 30.81 -25.59 -2.23
N TYR A 474 31.30 -26.83 -2.29
CA TYR A 474 31.67 -27.56 -1.06
C TYR A 474 32.82 -26.89 -0.31
N LYS A 475 33.88 -26.47 -1.01
CA LYS A 475 35.00 -25.72 -0.41
C LYS A 475 34.52 -24.43 0.26
N GLN A 476 33.63 -23.70 -0.40
CA GLN A 476 33.06 -22.47 0.14
C GLN A 476 32.28 -22.72 1.42
N ILE A 477 31.42 -23.75 1.45
CA ILE A 477 30.66 -24.13 2.65
C ILE A 477 31.60 -24.48 3.81
N ILE A 478 32.65 -25.26 3.56
CA ILE A 478 33.63 -25.61 4.60
C ILE A 478 34.38 -24.37 5.10
N SER A 479 34.77 -23.46 4.21
CA SER A 479 35.38 -22.19 4.59
C SER A 479 34.44 -21.38 5.50
N ASN A 480 33.19 -21.21 5.09
CA ASN A 480 32.18 -20.48 5.86
C ASN A 480 31.92 -21.13 7.23
N LYS A 481 31.87 -22.47 7.32
CA LYS A 481 31.71 -23.20 8.59
C LYS A 481 32.85 -22.94 9.56
N LYS A 482 34.09 -22.80 9.08
CA LYS A 482 35.24 -22.45 9.91
C LYS A 482 35.11 -21.03 10.47
N SER A 483 34.69 -20.08 9.64
CA SER A 483 34.52 -18.68 10.05
C SER A 483 33.36 -18.45 11.04
N LEU A 484 32.31 -19.27 10.96
CA LEU A 484 31.08 -19.10 11.76
C LEU A 484 31.08 -19.82 13.13
N ASN A 485 32.21 -20.37 13.58
CA ASN A 485 32.35 -21.07 14.88
C ASN A 485 31.19 -22.04 15.22
N GLN A 486 30.67 -22.76 14.22
CA GLN A 486 29.60 -23.76 14.37
C GLN A 486 28.25 -23.27 14.93
N LEU A 487 27.95 -21.96 14.92
CA LEU A 487 26.59 -21.46 15.15
C LEU A 487 25.70 -21.78 13.93
N ILE A 488 25.35 -23.04 13.75
CA ILE A 488 24.55 -23.50 12.61
C ILE A 488 23.22 -23.99 13.15
N SER A 489 22.14 -23.27 12.84
CA SER A 489 20.78 -23.80 12.92
C SER A 489 20.67 -25.01 12.00
N GLU A 490 20.24 -26.16 12.51
CA GLU A 490 19.82 -27.29 11.68
C GLU A 490 18.80 -26.82 10.61
N PRO A 491 18.76 -27.45 9.43
CA PRO A 491 17.80 -27.07 8.40
C PRO A 491 16.37 -27.14 8.95
N LEU A 492 15.65 -26.01 8.95
CA LEU A 492 14.34 -25.84 9.60
C LEU A 492 13.21 -26.73 9.03
N LYS A 493 13.40 -27.40 7.87
CA LYS A 493 12.40 -28.21 7.14
C LYS A 493 13.07 -29.34 6.36
N SER A 494 12.28 -30.28 5.84
CA SER A 494 12.73 -31.29 4.87
C SER A 494 13.26 -30.67 3.58
N ALA A 495 14.24 -31.32 2.95
CA ALA A 495 14.72 -30.94 1.63
C ALA A 495 13.59 -30.97 0.60
N VAL A 496 13.56 -29.99 -0.31
CA VAL A 496 12.51 -29.86 -1.32
C VAL A 496 12.99 -30.35 -2.70
N LEU A 497 14.30 -30.36 -2.92
CA LEU A 497 14.92 -30.83 -4.16
C LEU A 497 16.33 -31.38 -3.87
N HIS A 498 16.80 -32.34 -4.68
CA HIS A 498 18.13 -32.92 -4.57
C HIS A 498 18.93 -32.72 -5.86
N PHE A 499 20.17 -32.27 -5.74
CA PHE A 499 21.09 -32.08 -6.86
C PHE A 499 22.13 -33.19 -6.85
N GLY A 500 21.86 -34.22 -7.66
CA GLY A 500 22.69 -35.42 -7.73
C GLY A 500 22.91 -36.06 -6.35
N ASP A 501 24.12 -36.54 -6.11
CA ASP A 501 24.51 -37.23 -4.87
C ASP A 501 25.15 -36.30 -3.82
N PHE A 502 25.36 -35.02 -4.16
CA PHE A 502 26.19 -34.12 -3.35
C PHE A 502 25.38 -33.15 -2.50
N PHE A 503 24.31 -32.56 -3.05
CA PHE A 503 23.60 -31.48 -2.38
C PHE A 503 22.08 -31.68 -2.33
N SER A 504 21.49 -31.04 -1.35
CA SER A 504 20.05 -30.90 -1.15
C SER A 504 19.69 -29.42 -1.06
N PHE A 505 18.57 -29.05 -1.68
CA PHE A 505 18.01 -27.72 -1.63
C PHE A 505 16.94 -27.62 -0.55
N TYR A 506 17.09 -26.62 0.30
CA TYR A 506 16.12 -26.29 1.33
C TYR A 506 15.54 -24.92 1.00
N ARG A 507 14.22 -24.85 0.85
CA ARG A 507 13.53 -23.58 0.61
C ARG A 507 13.70 -22.69 1.84
N LEU A 508 14.02 -21.41 1.62
CA LEU A 508 14.02 -20.46 2.72
C LEU A 508 12.63 -20.43 3.35
N PRO A 509 12.51 -20.32 4.68
CA PRO A 509 11.22 -20.03 5.28
C PRO A 509 10.76 -18.71 4.66
N HIS A 510 9.71 -18.77 3.83
CA HIS A 510 8.94 -17.56 3.60
C HIS A 510 8.53 -17.05 4.99
N PRO A 511 8.50 -15.73 5.22
CA PRO A 511 7.67 -15.23 6.30
C PRO A 511 6.29 -15.82 6.05
N VAL A 512 5.93 -16.85 6.82
CA VAL A 512 4.53 -17.17 7.05
C VAL A 512 4.07 -15.90 7.72
N CYS A 513 3.44 -15.00 6.96
CA CYS A 513 2.94 -13.75 7.48
C CYS A 513 2.08 -14.10 8.69
N PHE A 514 2.64 -13.91 9.88
CA PHE A 514 1.93 -14.04 11.15
C PHE A 514 0.78 -13.04 11.19
#